data_AF-N0B3G0-F1
#
_entry.id   AF-N0B3G0-F1
#
_cell.length_a   1.000
_cell.length_b   1.000
_cell.length_c   1.000
_cell.angle_alpha   90.00
_cell.angle_beta   90.00
_cell.angle_gamma   90.00
#
_symmetry.space_group_name_H-M   'P 1'
#
loop_
_entity.id
_entity.type
_entity.pdbx_description
1 polymer ?
#
loop_
_entity_poly.entity_id
_entity_poly.type
_entity_poly.pdbx_seq_one_letter_code
_entity_poly.pdbx_strand_id
1 'polypeptide(L)'
;MLLKKCKGYELEKEKPNTSEDFFNRSEVVYIENGEEKTLHVLYVRFFDEQISEFTPYSKDPIFHVGSKEISFKDIVALACIIKNPGFRHRKRVYINNRVEFASYFQDIDFAKLPEIFQSIEEKQGYELKSPLEFIVQPQ
;
A
#
# COMPACT_ATOMS: atom_id res chain seq x y z
N MET A 1 10.74 -11.27 4.12
CA MET A 1 9.29 -11.46 3.86
C MET A 1 9.10 -11.51 2.35
N LEU A 2 8.24 -12.39 1.83
CA LEU A 2 7.99 -12.48 0.38
C LEU A 2 6.63 -11.83 0.05
N LEU A 3 6.63 -10.68 -0.62
CA LEU A 3 5.43 -10.04 -1.13
C LEU A 3 4.88 -10.84 -2.30
N LYS A 4 3.57 -11.09 -2.33
CA LYS A 4 2.89 -11.92 -3.36
C LYS A 4 1.86 -11.13 -4.16
N LYS A 5 1.24 -10.10 -3.56
CA LYS A 5 0.20 -9.29 -4.20
C LYS A 5 0.06 -7.97 -3.49
N CYS A 6 -0.15 -6.89 -4.25
CA CYS A 6 -0.62 -5.60 -3.77
C CYS A 6 -1.83 -5.21 -4.60
N LYS A 7 -2.93 -4.80 -3.96
CA LYS A 7 -4.14 -4.38 -4.65
C LYS A 7 -4.96 -3.37 -3.85
N GLY A 8 -5.49 -2.34 -4.50
CA GLY A 8 -6.43 -1.38 -3.96
C GLY A 8 -7.77 -1.42 -4.69
N TYR A 9 -8.84 -1.06 -3.98
CA TYR A 9 -10.18 -0.91 -4.54
C TYR A 9 -11.05 -0.01 -3.68
N GLU A 10 -12.02 0.64 -4.32
CA GLU A 10 -13.08 1.37 -3.64
C GLU A 10 -14.04 0.40 -2.99
N LEU A 11 -14.50 0.72 -1.78
CA LEU A 11 -15.58 -0.03 -1.17
C LEU A 11 -16.92 0.55 -1.63
N GLU A 12 -17.80 -0.34 -2.06
CA GLU A 12 -19.19 0.01 -2.30
C GLU A 12 -20.01 -0.26 -1.03
N LYS A 13 -21.12 0.46 -0.91
CA LYS A 13 -21.99 0.36 0.25
C LYS A 13 -22.72 -0.99 0.25
N GLU A 14 -22.27 -1.93 1.07
CA GLU A 14 -22.97 -3.23 1.22
C GLU A 14 -24.22 -3.11 2.09
N LYS A 15 -24.27 -2.16 3.04
CA LYS A 15 -25.40 -1.95 3.96
C LYS A 15 -25.81 -0.48 4.04
N PRO A 16 -27.11 -0.15 4.06
CA PRO A 16 -27.60 1.23 4.01
C PRO A 16 -27.18 2.10 5.21
N ASN A 17 -26.82 1.48 6.34
CA ASN A 17 -26.42 2.15 7.58
C ASN A 17 -24.91 2.09 7.88
N THR A 18 -24.06 1.69 6.93
CA THR A 18 -22.60 1.73 7.09
C THR A 18 -22.00 2.90 6.31
N SER A 19 -20.86 3.41 6.78
CA SER A 19 -20.07 4.45 6.12
C SER A 19 -18.95 3.87 5.26
N GLU A 20 -19.05 2.60 4.86
CA GLU A 20 -17.99 1.88 4.13
C GLU A 20 -17.67 2.51 2.76
N ASP A 21 -18.66 3.15 2.14
CA ASP A 21 -18.54 3.92 0.91
C ASP A 21 -17.63 5.13 1.01
N PHE A 22 -17.33 5.61 2.22
CA PHE A 22 -16.35 6.68 2.45
C PHE A 22 -14.91 6.17 2.54
N PHE A 23 -14.69 4.86 2.39
CA PHE A 23 -13.37 4.24 2.52
C PHE A 23 -12.92 3.56 1.23
N ASN A 24 -11.60 3.49 1.11
CA ASN A 24 -10.87 2.66 0.18
C ASN A 24 -10.22 1.51 0.96
N ARG A 25 -10.07 0.37 0.30
CA ARG A 25 -9.33 -0.77 0.85
C ARG A 25 -8.10 -1.04 0.00
N SER A 26 -6.96 -1.13 0.66
CA SER A 26 -5.70 -1.62 0.10
C SER A 26 -5.33 -2.93 0.79
N GLU A 27 -4.80 -3.89 0.06
CA GLU A 27 -4.35 -5.17 0.58
C GLU A 27 -2.95 -5.51 0.09
N VAL A 28 -2.15 -6.09 0.99
CA VAL A 28 -0.88 -6.73 0.65
C VAL A 28 -0.90 -8.18 1.16
N VAL A 29 -0.64 -9.11 0.25
CA VAL A 29 -0.47 -10.54 0.55
C VAL A 29 1.02 -10.84 0.59
N TYR A 30 1.46 -11.53 1.63
CA TYR A 30 2.87 -11.84 1.83
C TYR A 30 3.05 -13.16 2.58
N ILE A 31 4.22 -13.78 2.39
CA ILE A 31 4.65 -14.96 3.15
C ILE A 31 5.71 -14.53 4.16
N GLU A 32 5.48 -14.89 5.42
CA GLU A 32 6.43 -14.68 6.51
C GLU A 32 6.45 -15.90 7.42
N ASN A 33 7.64 -16.43 7.72
CA ASN A 33 7.85 -17.66 8.47
C ASN A 33 7.10 -18.89 7.89
N GLY A 34 6.96 -18.95 6.56
CA GLY A 34 6.27 -20.03 5.86
C GLY A 34 4.74 -19.90 5.82
N GLU A 35 4.16 -18.90 6.48
CA GLU A 35 2.72 -18.65 6.48
C GLU A 35 2.34 -17.52 5.53
N GLU A 36 1.32 -17.73 4.70
CA GLU A 36 0.70 -16.68 3.91
C GLU A 36 -0.23 -15.83 4.79
N LYS A 37 -0.06 -14.52 4.72
CA LYS A 37 -0.80 -13.52 5.48
C LYS A 37 -1.27 -12.41 4.56
N THR A 38 -2.37 -11.78 4.96
CA THR A 38 -2.91 -10.61 4.27
C THR A 38 -3.10 -9.50 5.28
N LEU A 39 -2.52 -8.33 4.99
CA LEU A 39 -2.83 -7.09 5.67
C LEU A 39 -3.84 -6.32 4.83
N HIS A 40 -4.98 -5.96 5.44
CA HIS A 40 -5.95 -5.05 4.85
C HIS A 40 -5.84 -3.68 5.52
N VAL A 41 -5.65 -2.63 4.73
CA VAL A 41 -5.65 -1.24 5.17
C VAL A 41 -6.92 -0.58 4.65
N LEU A 42 -7.75 -0.11 5.58
CA LEU A 42 -8.95 0.66 5.29
C LEU A 42 -8.66 2.13 5.58
N TYR A 43 -8.83 3.01 4.60
CA TYR A 43 -8.52 4.43 4.76
C TYR A 43 -9.54 5.32 4.05
N VAL A 44 -9.64 6.58 4.47
CA VAL A 44 -10.66 7.52 3.97
C VAL A 44 -10.44 7.80 2.47
N ARG A 45 -11.49 7.65 1.66
CA ARG A 45 -11.44 7.82 0.20
C ARG A 45 -10.95 9.19 -0.22
N PHE A 46 -11.34 10.22 0.51
CA PHE A 46 -10.93 11.61 0.25
C PHE A 46 -9.39 11.79 0.22
N PHE A 47 -8.61 10.92 0.86
CA PHE A 47 -7.15 11.00 0.78
C PHE A 47 -6.61 10.75 -0.64
N ASP A 48 -7.33 10.03 -1.51
CA ASP A 48 -6.94 9.85 -2.92
C ASP A 48 -7.03 11.16 -3.73
N GLU A 49 -7.80 12.17 -3.28
CA GLU A 49 -7.84 13.48 -3.95
C GLU A 49 -6.56 14.30 -3.68
N GLN A 50 -5.75 13.84 -2.72
CA GLN A 50 -4.62 14.57 -2.17
C GLN A 50 -3.31 13.79 -2.30
N ILE A 51 -3.19 12.88 -3.29
CA ILE A 51 -2.01 12.01 -3.44
C ILE A 51 -0.67 12.75 -3.49
N SER A 52 -0.65 13.97 -4.05
CA SER A 52 0.55 14.80 -4.15
C SER A 52 0.98 15.40 -2.81
N GLU A 53 0.12 15.34 -1.78
CA GLU A 53 0.46 15.73 -0.42
C GLU A 53 1.22 14.64 0.34
N PHE A 54 1.08 13.37 -0.11
CA PHE A 54 1.69 12.20 0.54
C PHE A 54 2.81 11.58 -0.28
N THR A 55 2.79 11.76 -1.60
CA THR A 55 3.67 11.07 -2.55
C THR A 55 4.17 12.05 -3.62
N PRO A 56 5.26 11.72 -4.34
CA PRO A 56 5.72 12.52 -5.48
C PRO A 56 4.81 12.42 -6.71
N TYR A 57 3.72 11.65 -6.66
CA TYR A 57 2.80 11.47 -7.79
C TYR A 57 1.76 12.58 -7.84
N SER A 58 1.47 13.07 -9.04
CA SER A 58 0.47 14.12 -9.29
C SER A 58 -0.76 13.62 -10.06
N LYS A 59 -0.82 12.32 -10.37
CA LYS A 59 -1.90 11.69 -11.14
C LYS A 59 -2.11 10.24 -10.69
N ASP A 60 -3.29 9.72 -10.97
CA ASP A 60 -3.65 8.32 -10.80
C ASP A 60 -4.19 7.80 -12.16
N PRO A 61 -3.69 6.68 -12.73
CA PRO A 61 -2.67 5.77 -12.21
C PRO A 61 -1.29 6.41 -12.01
N ILE A 62 -0.60 5.98 -10.95
CA ILE A 62 0.70 6.53 -10.52
C ILE A 62 1.86 6.03 -11.38
N PHE A 63 1.81 4.78 -11.88
CA PHE A 63 2.76 4.22 -12.84
C PHE A 63 2.18 2.97 -13.54
N HIS A 64 2.90 2.44 -14.52
CA HIS A 64 2.51 1.24 -15.27
C HIS A 64 3.56 0.14 -15.10
N VAL A 65 3.10 -1.11 -15.06
CA VAL A 65 3.93 -2.32 -15.04
C VAL A 65 3.39 -3.25 -16.12
N GLY A 66 4.12 -3.39 -17.23
CA GLY A 66 3.62 -4.09 -18.42
C GLY A 66 2.31 -3.45 -18.92
N SER A 67 1.24 -4.24 -18.99
CA SER A 67 -0.10 -3.77 -19.37
C SER A 67 -0.97 -3.33 -18.19
N LYS A 68 -0.44 -3.34 -16.96
CA LYS A 68 -1.19 -3.07 -15.75
C LYS A 68 -0.95 -1.65 -15.28
N GLU A 69 -2.04 -0.92 -15.08
CA GLU A 69 -2.03 0.38 -14.42
C GLU A 69 -1.97 0.16 -12.91
N ILE A 70 -1.02 0.81 -12.23
CA ILE A 70 -0.92 0.78 -10.78
C ILE A 70 -1.48 2.09 -10.25
N SER A 71 -2.51 1.97 -9.40
CA SER A 71 -3.17 3.10 -8.76
C SER A 71 -2.53 3.46 -7.43
N PHE A 72 -2.82 4.65 -6.91
CA PHE A 72 -2.42 5.04 -5.56
C PHE A 72 -2.92 4.04 -4.51
N LYS A 73 -4.16 3.56 -4.65
CA LYS A 73 -4.76 2.59 -3.73
C LYS A 73 -3.97 1.29 -3.65
N ASP A 74 -3.30 0.89 -4.73
CA ASP A 74 -2.50 -0.34 -4.79
C ASP A 74 -1.24 -0.27 -3.91
N ILE A 75 -0.69 0.93 -3.67
CA ILE A 75 0.55 1.10 -2.91
C ILE A 75 0.36 1.37 -1.42
N VAL A 76 -0.86 1.73 -0.97
CA VAL A 76 -1.12 2.16 0.41
C VAL A 76 -0.75 1.07 1.44
N ALA A 77 -1.22 -0.17 1.27
CA ALA A 77 -0.91 -1.25 2.19
C ALA A 77 0.58 -1.63 2.17
N LEU A 78 1.23 -1.48 1.01
CA LEU A 78 2.67 -1.68 0.86
C LEU A 78 3.47 -0.62 1.63
N ALA A 79 3.10 0.65 1.50
CA ALA A 79 3.71 1.74 2.27
C ALA A 79 3.56 1.50 3.78
N CYS A 80 2.37 1.11 4.23
CA CYS A 80 2.08 0.80 5.62
C CYS A 80 2.96 -0.32 6.18
N ILE A 81 3.11 -1.44 5.47
CA ILE A 81 3.89 -2.60 5.96
C ILE A 81 5.41 -2.36 5.92
N ILE A 82 5.88 -1.50 5.01
CA ILE A 82 7.27 -1.04 4.96
C ILE A 82 7.54 -0.11 6.15
N LYS A 83 6.74 0.94 6.33
CA LYS A 83 6.98 1.95 7.37
C LYS A 83 6.76 1.41 8.79
N ASN A 84 5.78 0.52 8.97
CA ASN A 84 5.45 -0.05 10.27
C ASN A 84 5.53 -1.59 10.25
N PRO A 85 6.68 -2.18 10.63
CA PRO A 85 6.83 -3.63 10.74
C PRO A 85 5.83 -4.30 11.69
N GLY A 86 5.26 -3.56 12.66
CA GLY A 86 4.23 -4.07 13.56
C GLY A 86 2.94 -4.49 12.85
N PHE A 87 2.70 -4.01 11.63
CA PHE A 87 1.55 -4.42 10.82
C PHE A 87 1.64 -5.84 10.27
N ARG A 88 2.81 -6.48 10.31
CA ARG A 88 2.96 -7.90 9.93
C ARG A 88 2.21 -8.87 10.84
N HIS A 89 1.82 -8.40 12.03
CA HIS A 89 1.01 -9.16 12.99
C HIS A 89 -0.47 -8.76 12.98
N ARG A 90 -0.87 -7.82 12.12
CA ARG A 90 -2.24 -7.30 12.02
C ARG A 90 -2.91 -7.81 10.75
N LYS A 91 -4.15 -8.29 10.88
CA LYS A 91 -4.99 -8.60 9.72
C LYS A 91 -5.61 -7.35 9.09
N ARG A 92 -5.94 -6.36 9.93
CA ARG A 92 -6.66 -5.15 9.53
C ARG A 92 -6.10 -3.92 10.24
N VAL A 93 -5.96 -2.83 9.49
CA VAL A 93 -5.58 -1.50 9.98
C VAL A 93 -6.60 -0.50 9.43
N TYR A 94 -7.02 0.44 10.27
CA TYR A 94 -7.98 1.47 9.93
C TYR A 94 -7.35 2.84 10.13
N ILE A 95 -7.32 3.66 9.09
CA ILE A 95 -6.66 4.97 9.09
C ILE A 95 -7.67 6.02 8.67
N ASN A 96 -8.15 6.81 9.61
CA ASN A 96 -9.05 7.94 9.35
C ASN A 96 -8.42 9.30 9.64
N ASN A 97 -7.16 9.32 10.08
CA ASN A 97 -6.44 10.54 10.37
C ASN A 97 -5.44 10.85 9.24
N ARG A 98 -5.52 12.05 8.68
CA ARG A 98 -4.66 12.48 7.56
C ARG A 98 -3.17 12.55 7.94
N VAL A 99 -2.84 12.97 9.16
CA VAL A 99 -1.44 13.05 9.63
C VAL A 99 -0.86 11.65 9.80
N GLU A 100 -1.64 10.74 10.39
CA GLU A 100 -1.25 9.32 10.49
C GLU A 100 -1.04 8.72 9.09
N PHE A 101 -1.98 8.94 8.17
CA PHE A 101 -1.89 8.47 6.79
C PHE A 101 -0.62 8.96 6.10
N ALA A 102 -0.34 10.26 6.17
CA ALA A 102 0.85 10.88 5.59
C ALA A 102 2.14 10.28 6.16
N SER A 103 2.18 9.96 7.45
CA SER A 103 3.37 9.40 8.10
C SER A 103 3.82 8.06 7.51
N TYR A 104 2.90 7.27 6.94
CA TYR A 104 3.23 6.00 6.30
C TYR A 104 3.98 6.16 4.97
N PHE A 105 3.91 7.33 4.34
CA PHE A 105 4.58 7.62 3.08
C PHE A 105 5.89 8.40 3.24
N GLN A 106 6.14 8.94 4.43
CA GLN A 106 7.36 9.67 4.73
C GLN A 106 8.59 8.80 4.52
N ASP A 107 9.60 9.38 3.87
CA ASP A 107 10.90 8.77 3.58
C ASP A 107 10.82 7.52 2.69
N ILE A 108 9.66 7.15 2.13
CA ILE A 108 9.61 6.02 1.20
C ILE A 108 10.36 6.35 -0.08
N ASP A 109 11.23 5.44 -0.50
CA ASP A 109 11.87 5.50 -1.81
C ASP A 109 10.89 5.02 -2.90
N PHE A 110 10.09 5.97 -3.40
CA PHE A 110 9.07 5.72 -4.42
C PHE A 110 9.66 5.19 -5.75
N ALA A 111 10.93 5.47 -6.04
CA ALA A 111 11.59 5.00 -7.26
C ALA A 111 11.74 3.47 -7.30
N LYS A 112 11.71 2.81 -6.12
CA LYS A 112 11.81 1.35 -6.00
C LYS A 112 10.47 0.63 -6.05
N LEU A 113 9.35 1.34 -5.90
CA LEU A 113 8.04 0.68 -5.93
C LEU A 113 7.76 -0.01 -7.28
N PRO A 114 8.05 0.57 -8.46
CA PRO A 114 7.81 -0.11 -9.72
C PRO A 114 8.48 -1.49 -9.83
N GLU A 115 9.70 -1.64 -9.30
CA GLU A 115 10.42 -2.92 -9.28
C GLU A 115 9.70 -4.00 -8.46
N ILE A 116 9.12 -3.63 -7.30
CA ILE A 116 8.31 -4.55 -6.49
C ILE A 116 7.13 -5.08 -7.30
N PHE A 117 6.37 -4.18 -7.93
CA PHE A 117 5.19 -4.56 -8.69
C PHE A 117 5.55 -5.36 -9.95
N GLN A 118 6.65 -5.01 -10.62
CA GLN A 118 7.18 -5.77 -11.74
C GLN A 118 7.56 -7.20 -11.32
N SER A 119 8.28 -7.35 -10.22
CA SER A 119 8.67 -8.68 -9.71
C SER A 119 7.47 -9.50 -9.26
N ILE A 120 6.46 -8.88 -8.65
CA ILE A 120 5.20 -9.55 -8.30
C ILE A 120 4.50 -10.09 -9.56
N GLU A 121 4.44 -9.31 -10.63
CA GLU A 121 3.77 -9.69 -11.88
C GLU A 121 4.55 -10.77 -12.65
N GLU A 122 5.86 -10.60 -12.82
CA GLU A 122 6.70 -11.49 -13.66
C GLU A 122 7.19 -12.74 -12.92
N LYS A 123 7.57 -12.59 -11.65
CA LYS A 123 8.24 -13.62 -10.84
C LYS A 123 7.34 -14.19 -9.75
N GLN A 124 6.07 -13.79 -9.74
CA GLN A 124 5.08 -14.17 -8.72
C GLN A 124 5.51 -13.79 -7.30
N GLY A 125 6.37 -12.80 -7.13
CA GLY A 125 6.69 -12.25 -5.81
C GLY A 125 7.92 -11.36 -5.77
N TYR A 126 8.10 -10.69 -4.63
CA TYR A 126 9.25 -9.84 -4.35
C TYR A 126 9.76 -10.10 -2.93
N GLU A 127 11.05 -10.41 -2.79
CA GLU A 127 11.66 -10.64 -1.48
C GLU A 127 12.02 -9.30 -0.81
N LEU A 128 11.19 -8.90 0.16
CA LEU A 128 11.48 -7.77 1.04
C LEU A 128 12.45 -8.23 2.15
N LYS A 129 13.74 -7.94 1.96
CA LYS A 129 14.81 -8.32 2.90
C LYS A 129 14.85 -7.40 4.11
N SER A 130 14.81 -6.08 3.88
CA SER A 130 14.74 -5.10 4.95
C SER A 130 13.84 -3.91 4.57
N PRO A 131 12.94 -3.46 5.47
CA PRO A 131 12.20 -2.21 5.25
C PRO A 131 13.11 -1.00 5.04
N LEU A 132 14.33 -1.02 5.61
CA LEU A 132 15.31 0.06 5.47
C LEU A 132 15.80 0.24 4.02
N GLU A 133 15.68 -0.78 3.16
CA GLU A 133 16.02 -0.66 1.73
C GLU A 133 15.10 0.33 1.01
N PHE A 134 13.95 0.65 1.59
CA PHE A 134 12.91 1.50 1.01
C PHE A 134 12.73 2.80 1.78
N ILE A 135 13.63 3.10 2.73
CA ILE A 135 13.61 4.33 3.50
C ILE A 135 14.81 5.17 3.05
N VAL A 136 14.54 6.34 2.46
CA VAL A 136 15.56 7.34 2.15
C VAL A 136 16.16 7.81 3.47
N GLN A 137 17.43 7.51 3.70
CA GLN A 137 18.12 7.98 4.90
C GLN A 137 18.43 9.48 4.72
N PRO A 138 18.14 10.34 5.72
CA PRO A 138 18.67 11.69 5.71
C PRO A 138 20.21 11.63 5.70
N GLN A 139 20.84 12.41 4.82
CA GLN A 139 22.29 12.60 4.80
C GLN A 139 22.79 13.29 6.07
#